data_AF-A0A8H6R139-F1
#
_entry.id   AF-A0A8H6R139-F1
#
_cell.length_a   1.000
_cell.length_b   1.000
_cell.length_c   1.000
_cell.angle_alpha   90.00
_cell.angle_beta   90.00
_cell.angle_gamma   90.00
#
_symmetry.space_group_name_H-M   'P 1'
#
loop_
_entity.id
_entity.type
_entity.pdbx_description
1 polymer ?
#
loop_
_entity_poly.entity_id
_entity_poly.type
_entity_poly.pdbx_seq_one_letter_code
_entity_poly.pdbx_strand_id
1 'polypeptide(L)'
;MVSSPSFVDSLPPYLRTRVTQLQALQQQQDIIHTKLQREIQALQKTYWLQYNPLYEKRFEIIIGHTDPSHGHEPPGIPDFWLTAMKNHPDIGMRINEDGDERALRYLTNIQVEHLEDFDFALVFHFAPNEFFSNLALRATFSYQKEFTGDRPDPLEAKGDHIDWKPGKHLTRHRGGKQASGIRVDIVGTCLFIMVFHTGNDNEDEESEPGSFFDFFSPTAVPAEGDKEEREEREFLLGMDFELAEQFQNELVPRAVEWYTGDARSDDEDEDDADEDDEDEDDEDEVEDSEDDSEKDSEDDSAEDSEDDSEDAEDAEDSDEASRRLRQRQQLQMPQRRM
;
A
#
# COMPACT_ATOMS: atom_id res chain seq x y z
N MET A 1 10.23 34.07 -11.63
CA MET A 1 9.79 33.61 -10.29
C MET A 1 11.04 33.43 -9.45
N VAL A 2 11.17 34.15 -8.34
CA VAL A 2 12.37 34.07 -7.49
C VAL A 2 12.14 32.88 -6.57
N SER A 3 12.92 31.81 -6.75
CA SER A 3 12.91 30.67 -5.83
C SER A 3 13.19 31.19 -4.42
N SER A 4 12.30 30.87 -3.48
CA SER A 4 12.51 31.19 -2.07
C SER A 4 13.89 30.67 -1.64
N PRO A 5 14.72 31.46 -0.94
CA PRO A 5 16.00 30.98 -0.46
C PRO A 5 15.75 29.80 0.48
N SER A 6 16.46 28.70 0.25
CA SER A 6 16.31 27.51 1.09
C SER A 6 16.74 27.85 2.51
N PHE A 7 16.21 27.14 3.51
CA PHE A 7 16.66 27.27 4.90
C PHE A 7 18.20 27.18 5.00
N VAL A 8 18.82 26.30 4.20
CA VAL A 8 20.28 26.11 4.14
C VAL A 8 21.01 27.38 3.70
N ASP A 9 20.43 28.19 2.81
CA ASP A 9 21.04 29.43 2.33
C ASP A 9 21.14 30.50 3.43
N SER A 10 20.21 30.47 4.39
CA SER A 10 20.20 31.37 5.55
C SER A 10 21.28 31.05 6.59
N LEU A 11 21.90 29.88 6.52
CA LEU A 11 22.90 29.45 7.49
C LEU A 11 24.25 30.18 7.28
N PRO A 12 25.00 30.46 8.38
CA PRO A 12 26.38 30.90 8.30
C PRO A 12 27.25 30.00 7.39
N PRO A 13 28.25 30.56 6.67
CA PRO A 13 29.06 29.81 5.70
C PRO A 13 29.71 28.53 6.25
N TYR A 14 30.16 28.56 7.51
CA TYR A 14 30.77 27.40 8.15
C TYR A 14 29.76 26.27 8.42
N LEU A 15 28.49 26.59 8.71
CA LEU A 15 27.42 25.60 8.85
C LEU A 15 27.01 25.03 7.50
N ARG A 16 26.91 25.86 6.44
CA ARG A 16 26.64 25.36 5.08
C ARG A 16 27.68 24.35 4.62
N THR A 17 28.95 24.61 4.94
CA THR A 17 30.05 23.68 4.64
C THR A 17 29.86 22.34 5.35
N ARG A 18 29.46 22.35 6.62
CA ARG A 18 29.17 21.12 7.39
C ARG A 18 27.95 20.39 6.84
N VAL A 19 26.86 21.09 6.51
CA VAL A 19 25.67 20.49 5.88
C VAL A 19 26.03 19.83 4.56
N THR A 20 26.88 20.46 3.74
CA THR A 20 27.37 19.86 2.48
C THR A 20 28.14 18.57 2.74
N GLN A 21 28.97 18.52 3.79
CA GLN A 21 29.67 17.29 4.18
C GLN A 21 28.70 16.20 4.63
N LEU A 22 27.66 16.55 5.38
CA LEU A 22 26.62 15.61 5.80
C LEU A 22 25.81 15.09 4.60
N GLN A 23 25.47 15.94 3.63
CA GLN A 23 24.80 15.54 2.40
C GLN A 23 25.66 14.56 1.58
N ALA A 24 26.98 14.74 1.55
CA ALA A 24 27.88 13.78 0.92
C ALA A 24 27.91 12.42 1.63
N LEU A 25 27.81 12.40 2.97
CA LEU A 25 27.66 11.15 3.73
C LEU A 25 26.30 10.49 3.47
N GLN A 26 25.22 11.28 3.38
CA GLN A 26 23.89 10.78 3.04
C GLN A 26 23.90 10.10 1.67
N GLN A 27 24.51 10.72 0.65
CA GLN A 27 24.66 10.10 -0.68
C GLN A 27 25.40 8.76 -0.63
N GLN A 28 26.42 8.63 0.22
CA GLN A 28 27.12 7.36 0.42
C GLN A 28 26.22 6.31 1.07
N GLN A 29 25.40 6.70 2.05
CA GLN A 29 24.41 5.83 2.67
C GLN A 29 23.35 5.39 1.65
N ASP A 30 22.83 6.29 0.83
CA ASP A 30 21.81 5.99 -0.17
C ASP A 30 22.32 4.96 -1.21
N ILE A 31 23.59 5.07 -1.62
CA ILE A 31 24.23 4.07 -2.49
C ILE A 31 24.26 2.68 -1.84
N ILE A 32 24.61 2.60 -0.55
CA ILE A 32 24.63 1.33 0.19
C ILE A 32 23.20 0.79 0.32
N HIS A 33 22.23 1.66 0.61
CA HIS A 33 20.83 1.28 0.76
C HIS A 33 20.24 0.74 -0.55
N THR A 34 20.47 1.41 -1.67
CA THR A 34 20.05 0.92 -2.99
C THR A 34 20.67 -0.43 -3.33
N LYS A 35 21.91 -0.70 -2.90
CA LYS A 35 22.52 -2.04 -3.04
C LYS A 35 21.78 -3.09 -2.22
N LEU A 36 21.44 -2.78 -0.97
CA LEU A 36 20.65 -3.66 -0.11
C LEU A 36 19.30 -4.00 -0.76
N GLN A 37 18.59 -3.00 -1.27
CA GLN A 37 17.27 -3.19 -1.88
C GLN A 37 17.33 -4.08 -3.13
N ARG A 38 18.35 -3.92 -3.98
CA ARG A 38 18.59 -4.84 -5.11
C ARG A 38 18.89 -6.27 -4.66
N GLU A 39 19.63 -6.45 -3.57
CA GLU A 39 19.92 -7.78 -3.02
C GLU A 39 18.66 -8.44 -2.43
N ILE A 40 17.80 -7.68 -1.73
CA ILE A 40 16.49 -8.13 -1.24
C ILE A 40 15.61 -8.57 -2.41
N GLN A 41 15.49 -7.76 -3.45
CA GLN A 41 14.70 -8.09 -4.65
C GLN A 41 15.20 -9.38 -5.33
N ALA A 42 16.52 -9.54 -5.46
CA ALA A 42 17.11 -10.76 -6.02
C ALA A 42 16.85 -12.00 -5.14
N LEU A 43 16.86 -11.83 -3.82
CA LEU A 43 16.53 -12.89 -2.87
C LEU A 43 15.05 -13.25 -2.95
N GLN A 44 14.15 -12.27 -2.96
CA GLN A 44 12.71 -12.47 -3.13
C GLN A 44 12.41 -13.25 -4.41
N LYS A 45 13.05 -12.89 -5.54
CA LYS A 45 12.93 -13.65 -6.80
C LYS A 45 13.35 -15.11 -6.65
N THR A 46 14.37 -15.40 -5.85
CA THR A 46 14.84 -16.77 -5.58
C THR A 46 13.82 -17.58 -4.78
N TYR A 47 13.18 -16.98 -3.78
CA TYR A 47 12.14 -17.62 -2.99
C TYR A 47 10.80 -17.72 -3.73
N TRP A 48 10.48 -16.75 -4.57
CA TRP A 48 9.31 -16.80 -5.44
C TRP A 48 9.31 -18.05 -6.33
N LEU A 49 10.48 -18.45 -6.87
CA LEU A 49 10.61 -19.70 -7.63
C LEU A 49 10.26 -20.96 -6.82
N GLN A 50 10.38 -20.91 -5.48
CA GLN A 50 9.98 -21.99 -4.59
C GLN A 50 8.49 -21.92 -4.23
N TYR A 51 7.90 -20.73 -4.19
CA TYR A 51 6.46 -20.54 -3.99
C TYR A 51 5.65 -20.89 -5.23
N ASN A 52 6.18 -20.67 -6.43
CA ASN A 52 5.43 -20.90 -7.67
C ASN A 52 4.85 -22.33 -7.80
N PRO A 53 5.58 -23.43 -7.49
CA PRO A 53 4.99 -24.77 -7.47
C PRO A 53 3.86 -24.97 -6.45
N LEU A 54 3.82 -24.18 -5.38
CA LEU A 54 2.70 -24.20 -4.41
C LEU A 54 1.48 -23.48 -4.99
N TYR A 55 1.68 -22.35 -5.68
CA TYR A 55 0.60 -21.63 -6.36
C TYR A 55 0.04 -22.42 -7.54
N GLU A 56 0.86 -23.15 -8.29
CA GLU A 56 0.40 -24.10 -9.31
C GLU A 56 -0.49 -25.19 -8.70
N LYS A 57 -0.07 -25.80 -7.58
CA LYS A 57 -0.91 -26.79 -6.88
C LYS A 57 -2.20 -26.19 -6.35
N ARG A 58 -2.17 -24.97 -5.83
CA ARG A 58 -3.37 -24.24 -5.40
C ARG A 58 -4.32 -24.05 -6.57
N PHE A 59 -3.82 -23.65 -7.73
CA PHE A 59 -4.60 -23.52 -8.95
C PHE A 59 -5.29 -24.84 -9.32
N GLU A 60 -4.55 -25.96 -9.37
CA GLU A 60 -5.11 -27.29 -9.69
C GLU A 60 -6.26 -27.69 -8.74
N ILE A 61 -6.16 -27.35 -7.45
CA ILE A 61 -7.22 -27.58 -6.47
C ILE A 61 -8.43 -26.68 -6.74
N ILE A 62 -8.22 -25.38 -6.98
CA ILE A 62 -9.30 -24.40 -7.22
C ILE A 62 -10.14 -24.81 -8.42
N ILE A 63 -9.53 -25.31 -9.49
CA ILE A 63 -10.25 -25.74 -10.70
C ILE A 63 -10.75 -27.19 -10.65
N GLY A 64 -10.54 -27.90 -9.54
CA GLY A 64 -11.05 -29.25 -9.31
C GLY A 64 -10.30 -30.37 -10.03
N HIS A 65 -9.06 -30.16 -10.48
CA HIS A 65 -8.26 -31.22 -11.11
C HIS A 65 -7.93 -32.37 -10.15
N THR A 66 -7.93 -32.09 -8.84
CA THR A 66 -7.69 -33.06 -7.78
C THR A 66 -8.96 -33.70 -7.22
N ASP A 67 -10.13 -33.37 -7.77
CA ASP A 67 -11.40 -33.81 -7.20
C ASP A 67 -11.63 -35.32 -7.34
N PRO A 68 -12.30 -35.96 -6.37
CA PRO A 68 -12.70 -37.36 -6.51
C PRO A 68 -13.64 -37.55 -7.70
N SER A 69 -13.29 -38.46 -8.63
CA SER A 69 -14.03 -38.71 -9.87
C SER A 69 -15.47 -39.25 -9.72
N HIS A 70 -15.97 -39.40 -8.49
CA HIS A 70 -17.23 -40.10 -8.18
C HIS A 70 -18.20 -39.29 -7.29
N GLY A 71 -18.04 -37.97 -7.23
CA GLY A 71 -18.96 -37.07 -6.53
C GLY A 71 -20.10 -36.53 -7.42
N HIS A 72 -21.25 -36.22 -6.80
CA HIS A 72 -22.31 -35.38 -7.40
C HIS A 72 -22.04 -33.87 -7.19
N GLU A 73 -20.89 -33.53 -6.61
CA GLU A 73 -20.49 -32.18 -6.26
C GLU A 73 -19.94 -31.42 -7.49
N PRO A 74 -20.17 -30.11 -7.59
CA PRO A 74 -19.56 -29.29 -8.65
C PRO A 74 -18.03 -29.30 -8.50
N PRO A 75 -17.28 -29.34 -9.62
CA PRO A 75 -15.82 -29.41 -9.56
C PRO A 75 -15.21 -28.10 -9.04
N GLY A 76 -14.13 -28.23 -8.28
CA GLY A 76 -13.31 -27.14 -7.78
C GLY A 76 -13.99 -26.31 -6.70
N ILE A 77 -13.51 -25.08 -6.55
CA ILE A 77 -14.03 -24.09 -5.60
C ILE A 77 -14.63 -22.93 -6.41
N PRO A 78 -15.97 -22.90 -6.58
CA PRO A 78 -16.63 -21.83 -7.32
C PRO A 78 -16.33 -20.46 -6.74
N ASP A 79 -16.18 -19.47 -7.62
CA ASP A 79 -16.00 -18.05 -7.27
C ASP A 79 -14.78 -17.76 -6.36
N PHE A 80 -13.81 -18.68 -6.21
CA PHE A 80 -12.69 -18.54 -5.27
C PHE A 80 -12.01 -17.16 -5.32
N TRP A 81 -11.56 -16.75 -6.51
CA TRP A 81 -10.87 -15.47 -6.68
C TRP A 81 -11.80 -14.27 -6.56
N LEU A 82 -13.05 -14.38 -7.03
CA LEU A 82 -14.04 -13.31 -6.86
C LEU A 82 -14.29 -13.06 -5.37
N THR A 83 -14.53 -14.11 -4.59
CA THR A 83 -14.75 -14.03 -3.15
C THR A 83 -13.52 -13.46 -2.44
N ALA A 84 -12.31 -13.95 -2.75
CA ALA A 84 -11.08 -13.43 -2.17
C ALA A 84 -10.87 -11.93 -2.50
N MET A 85 -11.10 -11.53 -3.75
CA MET A 85 -10.98 -10.14 -4.18
C MET A 85 -12.02 -9.23 -3.51
N LYS A 86 -13.28 -9.67 -3.40
CA LYS A 86 -14.33 -8.92 -2.67
C LYS A 86 -13.99 -8.78 -1.19
N ASN A 87 -13.27 -9.76 -0.63
CA ASN A 87 -12.91 -9.73 0.77
C ASN A 87 -11.79 -8.73 1.09
N HIS A 88 -10.93 -8.43 0.12
CA HIS A 88 -9.88 -7.43 0.27
C HIS A 88 -10.45 -6.00 0.22
N PRO A 89 -10.10 -5.10 1.15
CA PRO A 89 -10.70 -3.76 1.23
C PRO A 89 -10.46 -2.93 -0.05
N ASP A 90 -9.20 -2.76 -0.45
CA ASP A 90 -8.86 -1.94 -1.61
C ASP A 90 -9.32 -2.55 -2.95
N ILE A 91 -9.12 -3.87 -3.12
CA ILE A 91 -9.45 -4.56 -4.37
C ILE A 91 -10.97 -4.72 -4.51
N GLY A 92 -11.66 -5.10 -3.44
CA GLY A 92 -13.10 -5.30 -3.43
C GLY A 92 -13.86 -4.03 -3.77
N MET A 93 -13.38 -2.89 -3.28
CA MET A 93 -13.92 -1.57 -3.58
C MET A 93 -13.81 -1.17 -5.07
N ARG A 94 -12.88 -1.78 -5.82
CA ARG A 94 -12.72 -1.56 -7.27
C ARG A 94 -13.66 -2.41 -8.12
N ILE A 95 -14.42 -3.34 -7.54
CA ILE A 95 -15.31 -4.24 -8.26
C ILE A 95 -16.72 -3.64 -8.30
N ASN A 96 -17.22 -3.38 -9.50
CA ASN A 96 -18.61 -2.97 -9.69
C ASN A 96 -19.53 -4.20 -9.60
N GLU A 97 -20.42 -4.24 -8.60
CA GLU A 97 -21.32 -5.37 -8.33
C GLU A 97 -22.28 -5.67 -9.49
N ASP A 98 -22.79 -4.64 -10.19
CA ASP A 98 -23.78 -4.79 -11.26
C ASP A 98 -23.20 -5.35 -12.58
N GLY A 99 -21.88 -5.24 -12.73
CA GLY A 99 -21.15 -5.58 -13.96
C GLY A 99 -20.07 -6.63 -13.77
N ASP A 100 -19.03 -6.27 -13.02
CA ASP A 100 -17.75 -6.95 -13.01
C ASP A 100 -17.82 -8.34 -12.39
N GLU A 101 -18.61 -8.49 -11.32
CA GLU A 101 -18.75 -9.78 -10.63
C GLU A 101 -19.08 -10.91 -11.60
N ARG A 102 -20.02 -10.68 -12.53
CA ARG A 102 -20.46 -11.71 -13.47
C ARG A 102 -19.34 -12.18 -14.40
N ALA A 103 -18.41 -11.29 -14.74
CA ALA A 103 -17.23 -11.65 -15.52
C ALA A 103 -16.14 -12.29 -14.63
N LEU A 104 -15.94 -11.77 -13.41
CA LEU A 104 -14.97 -12.27 -12.44
C LEU A 104 -15.30 -13.67 -11.90
N ARG A 105 -16.55 -14.13 -11.97
CA ARG A 105 -16.93 -15.54 -11.71
C ARG A 105 -16.18 -16.54 -12.60
N TYR A 106 -15.70 -16.10 -13.76
CA TYR A 106 -14.91 -16.93 -14.67
C TYR A 106 -13.40 -16.85 -14.39
N LEU A 107 -12.95 -16.06 -13.41
CA LEU A 107 -11.56 -15.95 -13.02
C LEU A 107 -11.10 -17.23 -12.31
N THR A 108 -10.17 -17.93 -12.93
CA THR A 108 -9.65 -19.24 -12.47
C THR A 108 -8.31 -19.12 -11.77
N ASN A 109 -7.49 -18.12 -12.12
CA ASN A 109 -6.19 -17.90 -11.51
C ASN A 109 -5.76 -16.44 -11.58
N ILE A 110 -5.00 -16.00 -10.57
CA ILE A 110 -4.22 -14.77 -10.62
C ILE A 110 -2.76 -15.16 -10.37
N GLN A 111 -1.90 -14.86 -11.34
CA GLN A 111 -0.48 -15.17 -11.29
C GLN A 111 0.35 -13.88 -11.26
N VAL A 112 1.34 -13.84 -10.37
CA VAL A 112 2.38 -12.82 -10.36
C VAL A 112 3.58 -13.35 -11.13
N GLU A 113 4.00 -12.65 -12.17
CA GLU A 113 5.24 -12.90 -12.90
C GLU A 113 6.29 -11.84 -12.51
N HIS A 114 7.36 -12.25 -11.82
CA HIS A 114 8.49 -11.35 -11.58
C HIS A 114 9.35 -11.23 -12.83
N LEU A 115 9.51 -10.02 -13.33
CA LEU A 115 10.24 -9.71 -14.56
C LEU A 115 11.69 -9.31 -14.23
N GLU A 116 12.21 -8.28 -14.89
CA GLU A 116 13.55 -7.76 -14.67
C GLU A 116 13.56 -6.73 -13.54
N ASP A 117 14.51 -6.88 -12.62
CA ASP A 117 14.63 -6.05 -11.40
C ASP A 117 13.33 -6.05 -10.57
N PHE A 118 12.72 -4.86 -10.42
CA PHE A 118 11.50 -4.62 -9.67
C PHE A 118 10.23 -4.77 -10.53
N ASP A 119 10.38 -4.91 -11.85
CA ASP A 119 9.23 -5.04 -12.74
C ASP A 119 8.49 -6.35 -12.47
N PHE A 120 7.17 -6.32 -12.64
CA PHE A 120 6.33 -7.48 -12.51
C PHE A 120 5.14 -7.40 -13.45
N ALA A 121 4.47 -8.52 -13.64
CA ALA A 121 3.17 -8.56 -14.31
C ALA A 121 2.19 -9.39 -13.48
N LEU A 122 0.91 -9.00 -13.56
CA LEU A 122 -0.22 -9.76 -13.08
C LEU A 122 -0.93 -10.37 -14.27
N VAL A 123 -1.16 -11.68 -14.22
CA VAL A 123 -1.86 -12.44 -15.27
C VAL A 123 -3.12 -13.04 -14.67
N PHE A 124 -4.26 -12.58 -15.18
CA PHE A 124 -5.58 -13.01 -14.76
C PHE A 124 -6.10 -14.03 -15.77
N HIS A 125 -6.25 -15.29 -15.35
CA HIS A 125 -6.67 -16.39 -16.22
C HIS A 125 -8.17 -16.63 -16.11
N PHE A 126 -8.86 -16.60 -17.24
CA PHE A 126 -10.30 -16.78 -17.30
C PHE A 126 -10.68 -18.08 -18.02
N ALA A 127 -11.68 -18.77 -17.48
CA ALA A 127 -12.41 -19.77 -18.24
C ALA A 127 -13.14 -19.11 -19.42
N PRO A 128 -13.46 -19.86 -20.49
CA PRO A 128 -14.30 -19.36 -21.56
C PRO A 128 -15.61 -18.78 -21.01
N ASN A 129 -15.85 -17.49 -21.26
CA ASN A 129 -16.93 -16.73 -20.64
C ASN A 129 -17.77 -15.99 -21.68
N GLU A 130 -18.88 -15.37 -21.27
CA GLU A 130 -19.78 -14.66 -22.17
C GLU A 130 -19.40 -13.19 -22.44
N PHE A 131 -18.38 -12.66 -21.76
CA PHE A 131 -18.04 -11.23 -21.76
C PHE A 131 -16.96 -10.87 -22.78
N PHE A 132 -15.88 -11.66 -22.82
CA PHE A 132 -14.75 -11.44 -23.72
C PHE A 132 -14.19 -12.77 -24.22
N SER A 133 -13.31 -12.71 -25.21
CA SER A 133 -12.69 -13.92 -25.79
C SER A 133 -11.32 -14.28 -25.21
N ASN A 134 -10.68 -13.35 -24.51
CA ASN A 134 -9.41 -13.56 -23.83
C ASN A 134 -9.53 -14.68 -22.78
N LEU A 135 -8.54 -15.57 -22.74
CA LEU A 135 -8.38 -16.58 -21.68
C LEU A 135 -7.37 -16.14 -20.62
N ALA A 136 -6.60 -15.10 -20.91
CA ALA A 136 -5.71 -14.44 -19.98
C ALA A 136 -5.68 -12.94 -20.29
N LEU A 137 -5.67 -12.11 -19.25
CA LEU A 137 -5.44 -10.68 -19.32
C LEU A 137 -4.21 -10.34 -18.49
N ARG A 138 -3.23 -9.68 -19.10
CA ARG A 138 -1.98 -9.29 -18.47
C ARG A 138 -1.95 -7.80 -18.18
N ALA A 139 -1.46 -7.42 -17.01
CA ALA A 139 -1.08 -6.06 -16.66
C ALA A 139 0.39 -6.05 -16.23
N THR A 140 1.22 -5.21 -16.84
CA THR A 140 2.67 -5.13 -16.63
C THR A 140 3.03 -3.80 -16.00
N PHE A 141 3.83 -3.83 -14.94
CA PHE A 141 4.25 -2.68 -14.16
C PHE A 141 5.77 -2.60 -14.19
N SER A 142 6.28 -1.49 -14.73
CA SER A 142 7.71 -1.25 -14.93
C SER A 142 8.16 -0.12 -14.03
N TYR A 143 9.31 -0.30 -13.38
CA TYR A 143 9.92 0.69 -12.51
C TYR A 143 11.13 1.35 -13.16
N GLN A 144 11.50 2.54 -12.68
CA GLN A 144 12.74 3.19 -13.09
C GLN A 144 13.95 2.31 -12.70
N LYS A 145 14.86 2.07 -13.66
CA LYS A 145 16.05 1.22 -13.43
C LYS A 145 17.15 1.92 -12.64
N GLU A 146 17.24 3.22 -12.84
CA GLU A 146 18.15 4.10 -12.13
C GLU A 146 17.37 4.78 -11.00
N PHE A 147 17.69 4.41 -9.76
CA PHE A 147 17.10 5.00 -8.56
C PHE A 147 18.11 5.04 -7.42
N THR A 148 17.83 5.88 -6.43
CA THR A 148 18.56 5.96 -5.16
C THR A 148 17.56 5.94 -4.01
N GLY A 149 17.92 5.28 -2.91
CA GLY A 149 17.02 5.08 -1.77
C GLY A 149 16.33 3.72 -1.81
N ASP A 150 15.09 3.69 -1.33
CA ASP A 150 14.40 2.48 -0.86
C ASP A 150 13.72 1.71 -1.98
N ARG A 151 13.04 2.43 -2.87
CA ARG A 151 12.26 1.83 -3.95
C ARG A 151 12.40 2.67 -5.22
N PRO A 152 12.49 2.05 -6.41
CA PRO A 152 12.40 2.81 -7.65
C PRO A 152 11.02 3.42 -7.82
N ASP A 153 10.97 4.59 -8.46
CA ASP A 153 9.71 5.22 -8.83
C ASP A 153 8.99 4.41 -9.93
N PRO A 154 7.64 4.41 -9.94
CA PRO A 154 6.85 3.93 -11.07
C PRO A 154 7.30 4.58 -12.39
N LEU A 155 7.44 3.77 -13.45
CA LEU A 155 7.80 4.25 -14.78
C LEU A 155 6.63 4.12 -15.76
N GLU A 156 6.04 2.92 -15.85
CA GLU A 156 5.02 2.63 -16.86
C GLU A 156 4.14 1.46 -16.42
N ALA A 157 2.84 1.58 -16.67
CA ALA A 157 1.89 0.48 -16.57
C ALA A 157 1.29 0.18 -17.95
N LYS A 158 1.15 -1.10 -18.31
CA LYS A 158 0.60 -1.57 -19.58
C LYS A 158 -0.35 -2.73 -19.35
N GLY A 159 -1.60 -2.59 -19.78
CA GLY A 159 -2.57 -3.67 -19.75
C GLY A 159 -2.88 -4.23 -21.14
N ASP A 160 -3.40 -5.46 -21.16
CA ASP A 160 -3.85 -6.12 -22.38
C ASP A 160 -5.17 -5.55 -22.89
N HIS A 161 -5.34 -5.60 -24.22
CA HIS A 161 -6.62 -5.30 -24.85
C HIS A 161 -7.65 -6.38 -24.55
N ILE A 162 -8.83 -5.96 -24.07
CA ILE A 162 -9.96 -6.86 -23.81
C ILE A 162 -10.83 -6.97 -25.07
N ASP A 163 -10.94 -8.19 -25.60
CA ASP A 163 -11.74 -8.51 -26.77
C ASP A 163 -13.20 -8.77 -26.36
N TRP A 164 -13.90 -7.69 -26.01
CA TRP A 164 -15.29 -7.71 -25.59
C TRP A 164 -16.22 -8.31 -26.65
N LYS A 165 -17.14 -9.14 -26.20
CA LYS A 165 -18.23 -9.68 -27.00
C LYS A 165 -19.33 -8.63 -27.19
N PRO A 166 -20.16 -8.75 -28.24
CA PRO A 166 -21.21 -7.76 -28.51
C PRO A 166 -22.14 -7.52 -27.32
N GLY A 167 -22.26 -6.25 -26.90
CA GLY A 167 -23.13 -5.83 -25.79
C GLY A 167 -22.64 -6.22 -24.39
N LYS A 168 -21.37 -6.60 -24.24
CA LYS A 168 -20.78 -7.06 -22.98
C LYS A 168 -19.60 -6.22 -22.48
N HIS A 169 -19.40 -5.06 -23.08
CA HIS A 169 -18.34 -4.13 -22.72
C HIS A 169 -18.63 -3.52 -21.35
N LEU A 170 -17.79 -3.81 -20.35
CA LEU A 170 -18.00 -3.36 -18.96
C LEU A 170 -17.27 -2.05 -18.64
N THR A 171 -16.16 -1.75 -19.34
CA THR A 171 -15.45 -0.48 -19.16
C THR A 171 -16.16 0.64 -19.90
N ARG A 172 -16.14 1.88 -19.40
CA ARG A 172 -16.67 3.02 -20.17
C ARG A 172 -15.60 3.51 -21.14
N HIS A 173 -15.99 3.95 -22.34
CA HIS A 173 -15.08 4.47 -23.36
C HIS A 173 -14.08 5.53 -22.80
N ARG A 174 -12.80 5.19 -22.60
CA ARG A 174 -11.66 6.16 -22.66
C ARG A 174 -11.39 6.61 -24.12
N GLY A 175 -12.43 6.68 -24.95
CA GLY A 175 -12.35 6.63 -26.41
C GLY A 175 -13.10 7.76 -27.09
N GLY A 176 -12.62 8.99 -26.94
CA GLY A 176 -13.07 10.14 -27.71
C GLY A 176 -12.20 11.36 -27.40
N LYS A 177 -11.83 12.15 -28.42
CA LYS A 177 -10.97 13.34 -28.31
C LYS A 177 -11.64 14.53 -27.58
N GLN A 178 -12.44 14.27 -26.56
CA GLN A 178 -12.99 15.28 -25.67
C GLN A 178 -12.53 14.91 -24.27
N ALA A 179 -11.92 15.87 -23.58
CA ALA A 179 -11.34 15.67 -22.25
C ALA A 179 -12.40 15.05 -21.32
N SER A 180 -12.27 13.77 -21.02
CA SER A 180 -12.93 13.17 -19.87
C SER A 180 -12.20 13.69 -18.65
N GLY A 181 -12.88 14.46 -17.80
CA GLY A 181 -12.32 14.86 -16.51
C GLY A 181 -12.32 13.62 -15.63
N ILE A 182 -11.17 13.24 -15.10
CA ILE A 182 -11.10 12.22 -14.05
C ILE A 182 -11.18 13.01 -12.75
N ARG A 183 -12.22 12.81 -11.93
CA ARG A 183 -12.13 13.26 -10.53
C ARG A 183 -11.76 12.07 -9.70
N VAL A 184 -10.78 12.28 -8.85
CA VAL A 184 -10.39 11.31 -7.86
C VAL A 184 -11.05 11.77 -6.56
N ASP A 185 -12.06 11.03 -6.12
CA ASP A 185 -12.76 11.33 -4.87
C ASP A 185 -12.22 10.42 -3.78
N ILE A 186 -12.04 10.97 -2.57
CA ILE A 186 -11.59 10.21 -1.40
C ILE A 186 -12.83 9.84 -0.59
N VAL A 187 -13.05 8.54 -0.36
CA VAL A 187 -14.08 8.03 0.54
C VAL A 187 -13.38 7.24 1.64
N GLY A 188 -13.35 7.80 2.85
CA GLY A 188 -12.56 7.26 3.97
C GLY A 188 -11.06 7.45 3.74
N THR A 189 -10.28 6.39 3.93
CA THR A 189 -8.84 6.33 3.61
C THR A 189 -8.57 5.96 2.14
N CYS A 190 -9.60 5.62 1.37
CA CYS A 190 -9.49 5.04 0.05
C CYS A 190 -9.83 6.02 -1.08
N LEU A 191 -9.18 5.82 -2.23
CA LEU A 191 -9.21 6.73 -3.36
C LEU A 191 -9.99 6.13 -4.54
N PHE A 192 -11.17 6.71 -4.83
CA PHE A 192 -12.05 6.31 -5.93
C PHE A 192 -11.74 7.08 -7.21
N ILE A 193 -11.56 6.37 -8.32
CA ILE A 193 -11.45 6.98 -9.64
C ILE A 193 -12.86 7.10 -10.23
N MET A 194 -13.35 8.33 -10.35
CA MET A 194 -14.63 8.65 -11.00
C MET A 194 -14.35 9.29 -12.36
N VAL A 195 -14.89 8.70 -13.43
CA VAL A 195 -14.67 9.16 -14.80
C VAL A 195 -15.85 10.00 -15.27
N PHE A 196 -15.66 11.31 -15.40
CA PHE A 196 -16.67 12.26 -15.86
C PHE A 196 -16.49 12.61 -17.34
N HIS A 197 -17.60 12.85 -18.01
CA HIS A 197 -17.60 13.50 -19.32
C HIS A 197 -17.74 15.00 -19.09
N THR A 198 -16.68 15.77 -19.34
CA THR A 198 -16.82 17.24 -19.37
C THR A 198 -17.53 17.61 -20.67
N GLY A 199 -18.85 17.75 -20.60
CA GLY A 199 -19.65 18.02 -21.78
C GLY A 199 -21.16 18.04 -21.59
N ASN A 200 -21.67 17.67 -20.43
CA ASN A 200 -23.08 17.84 -20.13
C ASN A 200 -23.23 18.30 -18.68
N ASP A 201 -23.55 19.59 -18.51
CA ASP A 201 -23.81 20.27 -17.22
C ASP A 201 -25.14 19.80 -16.59
N ASN A 202 -25.41 18.49 -16.61
CA ASN A 202 -26.51 17.91 -15.88
C ASN A 202 -25.95 17.45 -14.53
N GLU A 203 -26.13 18.29 -13.51
CA GLU A 203 -25.75 18.05 -12.11
C GLU A 203 -26.46 16.83 -11.46
N ASP A 204 -27.29 16.10 -12.21
CA ASP A 204 -28.10 14.96 -11.77
C ASP A 204 -27.65 13.59 -12.35
N GLU A 205 -26.55 13.51 -13.13
CA GLU A 205 -26.03 12.21 -13.59
C GLU A 205 -25.23 11.56 -12.44
N GLU A 206 -25.93 10.80 -11.60
CA GLU A 206 -25.37 9.95 -10.54
C GLU A 206 -24.19 9.16 -11.13
N SER A 207 -22.97 9.49 -10.69
CA SER A 207 -21.74 8.95 -11.27
C SER A 207 -21.66 7.46 -10.93
N GLU A 208 -22.00 6.60 -11.89
CA GLU A 208 -21.89 5.15 -11.74
C GLU A 208 -20.43 4.75 -11.45
N PRO A 209 -20.19 3.78 -10.54
CA PRO A 209 -18.85 3.36 -10.17
C PRO A 209 -18.10 2.76 -11.37
N GLY A 210 -16.80 3.08 -11.46
CA GLY A 210 -15.91 2.55 -12.51
C GLY A 210 -15.83 1.02 -12.52
N SER A 211 -15.40 0.44 -13.63
CA SER A 211 -15.25 -1.01 -13.77
C SER A 211 -13.85 -1.43 -13.33
N PHE A 212 -13.74 -2.55 -12.60
CA PHE A 212 -12.47 -3.22 -12.29
C PHE A 212 -11.62 -3.44 -13.55
N PHE A 213 -12.26 -3.72 -14.70
CA PHE A 213 -11.55 -4.00 -15.95
C PHE A 213 -10.83 -2.77 -16.53
N ASP A 214 -11.07 -1.56 -16.00
CA ASP A 214 -10.25 -0.38 -16.30
C ASP A 214 -8.80 -0.56 -15.82
N PHE A 215 -8.53 -1.50 -14.90
CA PHE A 215 -7.20 -1.93 -14.48
C PHE A 215 -6.31 -2.38 -15.67
N PHE A 216 -6.91 -2.97 -16.71
CA PHE A 216 -6.19 -3.38 -17.93
C PHE A 216 -6.05 -2.24 -18.94
N SER A 217 -6.52 -1.05 -18.63
CA SER A 217 -6.35 0.18 -19.42
C SER A 217 -5.69 1.28 -18.58
N PRO A 218 -4.50 1.01 -17.99
CA PRO A 218 -3.85 1.91 -17.05
C PRO A 218 -3.55 3.28 -17.65
N THR A 219 -3.35 4.26 -16.79
CA THR A 219 -3.14 5.65 -17.22
C THR A 219 -1.74 5.83 -17.80
N ALA A 220 -1.66 6.23 -19.06
CA ALA A 220 -0.38 6.52 -19.71
C ALA A 220 0.07 7.96 -19.40
N VAL A 221 1.28 8.11 -18.86
CA VAL A 221 1.93 9.42 -18.67
C VAL A 221 2.59 9.84 -19.98
N PRO A 222 2.15 10.94 -20.63
CA PRO A 222 2.77 11.38 -21.88
C PRO A 222 4.18 11.92 -21.63
N ALA A 223 5.07 11.77 -22.60
CA ALA A 223 6.41 12.33 -22.53
C ALA A 223 6.42 13.88 -22.63
N GLU A 224 5.40 14.46 -23.26
CA GLU A 224 5.23 15.89 -23.45
C GLU A 224 3.78 16.28 -23.13
N GLY A 225 3.58 17.44 -22.50
CA GLY A 225 2.27 17.92 -22.07
C GLY A 225 2.42 19.12 -21.13
N ASP A 226 1.29 19.69 -20.72
CA ASP A 226 1.31 20.68 -19.64
C ASP A 226 1.74 20.02 -18.32
N LYS A 227 2.39 20.79 -17.43
CA LYS A 227 2.94 20.26 -16.18
C LYS A 227 1.83 19.71 -15.27
N GLU A 228 0.70 20.39 -15.20
CA GLU A 228 -0.42 20.02 -14.33
C GLU A 228 -1.06 18.70 -14.80
N GLU A 229 -1.30 18.58 -16.12
CA GLU A 229 -1.80 17.34 -16.73
C GLU A 229 -0.84 16.15 -16.54
N ARG A 230 0.47 16.41 -16.52
CA ARG A 230 1.47 15.38 -16.26
C ARG A 230 1.47 14.93 -14.81
N GLU A 231 1.44 15.87 -13.86
CA GLU A 231 1.40 15.58 -12.42
C GLU A 231 0.14 14.78 -12.05
N GLU A 232 -1.01 15.14 -12.62
CA GLU A 232 -2.27 14.39 -12.47
C GLU A 232 -2.14 12.94 -12.98
N ARG A 233 -1.52 12.74 -14.15
CA ARG A 233 -1.31 11.39 -14.70
C ARG A 233 -0.29 10.58 -13.93
N GLU A 234 0.76 11.20 -13.40
CA GLU A 234 1.74 10.55 -12.54
C GLU A 234 1.09 10.09 -11.22
N PHE A 235 0.18 10.89 -10.67
CA PHE A 235 -0.63 10.50 -9.51
C PHE A 235 -1.53 9.29 -9.80
N LEU A 236 -2.27 9.32 -10.92
CA LEU A 236 -3.11 8.18 -11.34
C LEU A 236 -2.28 6.91 -11.60
N LEU A 237 -1.09 7.05 -12.19
CA LEU A 237 -0.16 5.93 -12.35
C LEU A 237 0.26 5.37 -11.00
N GLY A 238 0.53 6.22 -10.01
CA GLY A 238 0.81 5.80 -8.64
C GLY A 238 -0.29 4.93 -8.05
N MET A 239 -1.56 5.31 -8.26
CA MET A 239 -2.71 4.51 -7.82
C MET A 239 -2.79 3.15 -8.53
N ASP A 240 -2.49 3.11 -9.83
CA ASP A 240 -2.47 1.85 -10.61
C ASP A 240 -1.40 0.90 -10.04
N PHE A 241 -0.24 1.43 -9.63
CA PHE A 241 0.83 0.67 -8.98
C PHE A 241 0.45 0.17 -7.58
N GLU A 242 -0.11 1.03 -6.75
CA GLU A 242 -0.57 0.68 -5.41
C GLU A 242 -1.57 -0.48 -5.46
N LEU A 243 -2.58 -0.41 -6.33
CA LEU A 243 -3.53 -1.49 -6.52
C LEU A 243 -2.85 -2.79 -7.02
N ALA A 244 -1.90 -2.69 -7.94
CA ALA A 244 -1.17 -3.86 -8.44
C ALA A 244 -0.31 -4.52 -7.35
N GLU A 245 0.22 -3.74 -6.42
CA GLU A 245 0.99 -4.22 -5.29
C GLU A 245 0.12 -4.93 -4.27
N GLN A 246 -1.13 -4.50 -4.07
CA GLN A 246 -2.11 -5.23 -3.25
C GLN A 246 -2.31 -6.66 -3.77
N PHE A 247 -2.41 -6.83 -5.10
CA PHE A 247 -2.44 -8.18 -5.67
C PHE A 247 -1.15 -8.96 -5.41
N GLN A 248 0.01 -8.34 -5.61
CA GLN A 248 1.32 -8.99 -5.53
C GLN A 248 1.71 -9.39 -4.10
N ASN A 249 1.49 -8.50 -3.14
CA ASN A 249 2.04 -8.60 -1.79
C ASN A 249 1.03 -9.19 -0.79
N GLU A 250 -0.27 -8.97 -1.02
CA GLU A 250 -1.32 -9.34 -0.06
C GLU A 250 -2.23 -10.43 -0.62
N LEU A 251 -2.98 -10.15 -1.69
CA LEU A 251 -4.02 -11.05 -2.20
C LEU A 251 -3.44 -12.39 -2.68
N VAL A 252 -2.48 -12.38 -3.62
CA VAL A 252 -1.97 -13.63 -4.21
C VAL A 252 -1.24 -14.50 -3.19
N PRO A 253 -0.37 -13.95 -2.31
CA PRO A 253 0.30 -14.76 -1.30
C PRO A 253 -0.65 -15.38 -0.26
N ARG A 254 -1.70 -14.65 0.15
CA ARG A 254 -2.63 -15.04 1.22
C ARG A 254 -4.05 -15.33 0.71
N ALA A 255 -4.20 -15.71 -0.57
CA ALA A 255 -5.51 -15.82 -1.23
C ALA A 255 -6.54 -16.71 -0.51
N VAL A 256 -6.07 -17.76 0.18
CA VAL A 256 -6.96 -18.66 0.95
C VAL A 256 -7.55 -17.95 2.16
N GLU A 257 -6.77 -17.12 2.84
CA GLU A 257 -7.20 -16.37 4.02
C GLU A 257 -8.12 -15.21 3.62
N TRP A 258 -7.84 -14.56 2.48
CA TRP A 258 -8.80 -13.64 1.89
C TRP A 258 -10.10 -14.34 1.50
N TYR A 259 -10.03 -15.56 0.97
CA TYR A 259 -11.24 -16.34 0.65
C TYR A 259 -12.03 -16.74 1.90
N THR A 260 -11.38 -17.19 2.97
CA THR A 260 -12.04 -17.60 4.22
C THR A 260 -12.50 -16.42 5.06
N GLY A 261 -11.89 -15.25 4.87
CA GLY A 261 -12.13 -14.05 5.67
C GLY A 261 -11.15 -13.87 6.82
N ASP A 262 -10.27 -14.85 7.06
CA ASP A 262 -9.27 -14.81 8.16
C ASP A 262 -8.26 -13.65 7.99
N ALA A 263 -8.04 -13.18 6.76
CA ALA A 263 -7.17 -12.03 6.51
C ALA A 263 -7.77 -10.69 6.99
N ARG A 264 -9.06 -10.64 7.31
CA ARG A 264 -9.73 -9.43 7.83
C ARG A 264 -9.65 -9.31 9.35
N SER A 265 -9.61 -10.43 10.06
CA SER A 265 -9.71 -10.45 11.53
C SER A 265 -8.49 -9.84 12.23
N ASP A 266 -7.32 -9.86 11.60
CA ASP A 266 -6.10 -9.31 12.20
C ASP A 266 -6.17 -7.77 12.39
N ASP A 267 -7.10 -7.06 11.72
CA ASP A 267 -7.28 -5.60 11.84
C ASP A 267 -8.51 -5.17 12.69
N GLU A 268 -9.45 -6.09 13.00
CA GLU A 268 -10.69 -5.78 13.75
C GLU A 268 -10.65 -6.26 15.22
N ASP A 269 -9.69 -7.12 15.61
CA ASP A 269 -9.61 -7.71 16.95
C ASP A 269 -8.89 -6.82 18.00
N GLU A 270 -8.51 -5.57 17.69
CA GLU A 270 -7.87 -4.64 18.66
C GLU A 270 -8.83 -3.74 19.45
N ASP A 271 -10.15 -3.72 19.15
CA ASP A 271 -11.08 -2.71 19.68
C ASP A 271 -12.21 -3.22 20.61
N ASP A 272 -12.17 -4.44 21.15
CA ASP A 272 -13.25 -4.97 22.02
C ASP A 272 -12.74 -5.52 23.37
N ALA A 273 -11.80 -4.81 23.99
CA ALA A 273 -11.35 -5.11 25.34
C ALA A 273 -11.31 -3.85 26.23
N ASP A 274 -12.45 -3.17 26.39
CA ASP A 274 -12.71 -2.35 27.58
C ASP A 274 -14.23 -2.12 27.71
N GLU A 275 -14.85 -2.76 28.71
CA GLU A 275 -15.90 -2.20 29.59
C GLU A 275 -16.56 -3.35 30.39
N ASP A 276 -15.97 -3.66 31.55
CA ASP A 276 -16.66 -4.32 32.66
C ASP A 276 -15.90 -3.96 33.97
N ASP A 277 -15.92 -2.67 34.33
CA ASP A 277 -15.77 -2.26 35.72
C ASP A 277 -17.13 -1.73 36.18
N GLU A 278 -18.03 -2.68 36.50
CA GLU A 278 -19.27 -2.41 37.21
C GLU A 278 -18.96 -2.01 38.67
N ASP A 279 -19.28 -0.76 38.98
CA ASP A 279 -19.90 -0.21 40.19
C ASP A 279 -19.30 -0.49 41.59
N GLU A 280 -19.06 0.60 42.35
CA GLU A 280 -19.47 0.68 43.76
C GLU A 280 -19.72 2.15 44.18
N ASP A 281 -21.03 2.47 44.28
CA ASP A 281 -21.73 3.26 45.30
C ASP A 281 -21.52 4.80 45.48
N ASP A 282 -22.53 5.55 44.99
CA ASP A 282 -23.46 6.48 45.70
C ASP A 282 -23.19 6.68 47.23
N GLU A 283 -23.29 7.83 47.90
CA GLU A 283 -24.21 8.98 47.86
C GLU A 283 -23.53 10.15 48.63
N ASP A 284 -23.83 11.41 48.27
CA ASP A 284 -24.47 12.40 49.18
C ASP A 284 -24.32 13.85 48.69
N GLU A 285 -25.48 14.48 48.53
CA GLU A 285 -25.73 15.90 48.29
C GLU A 285 -25.15 16.80 49.41
N VAL A 286 -24.71 18.03 49.08
CA VAL A 286 -25.45 19.28 49.42
C VAL A 286 -24.74 20.57 48.95
N GLU A 287 -25.56 21.40 48.31
CA GLU A 287 -25.73 22.87 48.42
C GLU A 287 -24.55 23.86 48.31
N ASP A 288 -24.59 24.60 47.19
CA ASP A 288 -24.87 26.05 47.10
C ASP A 288 -23.95 27.04 47.83
N SER A 289 -23.20 27.83 47.05
CA SER A 289 -23.42 29.28 46.97
C SER A 289 -22.47 29.94 45.98
N GLU A 290 -23.05 30.69 45.05
CA GLU A 290 -22.39 31.76 44.31
C GLU A 290 -21.95 32.85 45.30
N ASP A 291 -20.72 33.35 45.21
CA ASP A 291 -20.51 34.82 45.17
C ASP A 291 -19.10 35.20 44.72
N ASP A 292 -19.14 36.27 43.94
CA ASP A 292 -18.17 37.18 43.37
C ASP A 292 -17.03 37.60 44.33
N SER A 293 -15.80 37.71 43.81
CA SER A 293 -15.04 38.98 43.90
C SER A 293 -13.64 38.90 43.28
N GLU A 294 -13.35 40.00 42.59
CA GLU A 294 -12.15 40.36 41.87
C GLU A 294 -10.85 40.40 42.70
N LYS A 295 -9.72 40.33 41.95
CA LYS A 295 -8.43 41.03 42.17
C LYS A 295 -7.69 40.67 43.47
N ASP A 296 -6.38 40.46 43.46
CA ASP A 296 -5.36 41.43 43.10
C ASP A 296 -4.02 40.66 43.14
N SER A 297 -3.13 40.89 42.16
CA SER A 297 -1.78 41.47 42.32
C SER A 297 -0.81 40.66 43.20
N GLU A 298 0.33 40.26 42.61
CA GLU A 298 1.67 40.78 42.97
C GLU A 298 2.05 40.43 44.41
N ASP A 299 3.18 39.86 44.76
CA ASP A 299 4.48 39.70 44.15
C ASP A 299 5.35 39.16 45.29
N ASP A 300 6.40 38.46 44.90
CA ASP A 300 7.68 38.37 45.58
C ASP A 300 7.92 37.54 46.86
N SER A 301 9.08 36.87 46.74
CA SER A 301 10.07 36.59 47.78
C SER A 301 9.98 35.28 48.59
N ALA A 302 10.70 34.29 48.06
CA ALA A 302 11.96 33.74 48.60
C ALA A 302 11.98 32.88 49.88
N GLU A 303 13.00 32.01 49.87
CA GLU A 303 13.57 31.15 50.94
C GLU A 303 12.90 29.76 51.05
N ASP A 304 13.47 28.73 50.44
CA ASP A 304 14.71 27.99 50.81
C ASP A 304 14.62 27.30 52.18
N SER A 305 14.35 26.00 52.16
CA SER A 305 14.90 25.03 53.11
C SER A 305 14.69 23.60 52.59
N GLU A 306 15.79 23.01 52.12
CA GLU A 306 16.23 21.61 52.28
C GLU A 306 15.24 20.62 52.93
N ASP A 307 14.93 19.50 52.26
CA ASP A 307 15.16 18.17 52.83
C ASP A 307 15.20 17.07 51.74
N ASP A 308 16.01 16.07 52.04
CA ASP A 308 16.66 15.06 51.24
C ASP A 308 15.87 13.73 51.30
N SER A 309 15.75 12.99 50.18
CA SER A 309 15.66 11.52 50.15
C SER A 309 15.56 10.96 48.73
N GLU A 310 16.71 10.45 48.27
CA GLU A 310 16.93 9.08 47.77
C GLU A 310 15.73 8.34 47.10
N ASP A 311 15.83 8.06 45.79
CA ASP A 311 16.20 6.70 45.35
C ASP A 311 16.60 6.67 43.85
N ALA A 312 17.72 6.01 43.58
CA ALA A 312 18.34 5.89 42.28
C ALA A 312 18.77 4.44 42.07
N GLU A 313 17.98 3.66 41.32
CA GLU A 313 18.41 2.36 40.79
C GLU A 313 17.79 2.16 39.40
N ASP A 314 18.60 2.30 38.33
CA ASP A 314 18.51 1.52 37.08
C ASP A 314 19.47 2.06 35.99
N ALA A 315 20.78 1.93 36.22
CA ALA A 315 21.80 2.33 35.23
C ALA A 315 22.88 1.27 34.93
N GLU A 316 22.76 0.03 35.42
CA GLU A 316 23.84 -0.96 35.28
C GLU A 316 23.73 -1.92 34.07
N ASP A 317 22.63 -1.97 33.32
CA ASP A 317 22.49 -2.98 32.24
C ASP A 317 22.99 -2.51 30.85
N SER A 318 23.16 -1.20 30.62
CA SER A 318 23.56 -0.69 29.29
C SER A 318 25.07 -0.80 28.99
N ASP A 319 25.90 -0.89 30.03
CA ASP A 319 27.35 -0.81 29.90
C ASP A 319 28.00 -2.18 29.65
N GLU A 320 27.34 -3.27 30.05
CA GLU A 320 27.80 -4.64 29.79
C GLU A 320 27.52 -5.10 28.35
N ALA A 321 26.37 -4.74 27.78
CA ALA A 321 26.04 -5.01 26.38
C ALA A 321 27.05 -4.34 25.41
N SER A 322 27.44 -3.10 25.72
CA SER A 322 28.42 -2.32 24.96
C SER A 322 29.83 -2.91 25.01
N ARG A 323 30.23 -3.50 26.13
CA ARG A 323 31.53 -4.19 26.27
C ARG A 323 31.56 -5.50 25.48
N ARG A 324 30.47 -6.27 25.51
CA ARG A 324 30.35 -7.54 24.76
C ARG A 324 30.40 -7.33 23.25
N LEU A 325 29.79 -6.25 22.74
CA LEU A 325 29.83 -5.92 21.30
C LEU A 325 31.23 -5.53 20.82
N ARG A 326 31.98 -4.75 21.62
CA ARG A 326 33.36 -4.34 21.30
C ARG A 326 34.33 -5.53 21.30
N GLN A 327 34.16 -6.46 22.23
CA GLN A 327 35.02 -7.66 22.30
C GLN A 327 34.78 -8.62 21.12
N ARG A 328 33.55 -8.68 20.62
CA ARG A 328 33.17 -9.54 19.47
C ARG A 328 33.71 -8.99 18.14
N GLN A 329 33.82 -7.67 17.99
CA GLN A 329 34.40 -7.05 16.79
C GLN A 329 35.94 -7.14 16.73
N GLN A 330 36.64 -7.24 17.87
CA GLN A 330 38.10 -7.40 17.88
C GLN A 330 38.57 -8.80 17.47
N LEU A 331 37.72 -9.84 17.58
CA LEU A 331 38.09 -11.23 17.27
C LEU A 331 37.90 -11.61 15.79
N GLN A 332 37.33 -10.75 14.94
CA GLN A 332 37.07 -11.05 13.52
C GLN A 332 38.03 -10.40 12.52
N MET A 333 39.06 -9.68 12.97
CA MET A 333 40.07 -9.12 12.05
C MET A 333 41.10 -10.19 11.65
N PRO A 334 41.30 -10.47 10.35
CA PRO A 334 42.32 -11.41 9.90
C PRO A 334 43.72 -10.83 10.14
N GLN A 335 44.59 -11.58 10.83
CA GLN A 335 45.98 -11.18 11.03
C GLN A 335 46.71 -11.13 9.69
N ARG A 336 47.17 -9.93 9.30
CA ARG A 336 48.11 -9.76 8.19
C ARG A 336 49.41 -10.48 8.54
N ARG A 337 49.72 -11.57 7.84
CA ARG A 337 51.07 -12.13 7.80
C ARG A 337 51.98 -11.21 6.98
N MET A 338 53.15 -10.92 7.55
CA MET A 338 54.28 -10.23 6.90
C MET A 338 54.82 -11.01 5.72
#